data_AF-A0A3B4WMT8-F1
#
_entry.id   AF-A0A3B4WMT8-F1
#
_cell.length_a   1.000
_cell.length_b   1.000
_cell.length_c   1.000
_cell.angle_alpha   90.00
_cell.angle_beta   90.00
_cell.angle_gamma   90.00
#
_symmetry.space_group_name_H-M   'P 1'
#
loop_
_entity.id
_entity.type
_entity.pdbx_description
1 polymer ?
#
loop_
_entity_poly.entity_id
_entity_poly.type
_entity_poly.pdbx_seq_one_letter_code
_entity_poly.pdbx_strand_id
1 'polypeptide(L)'
;MDAATLTYDTLRFGEFEDFPETSEPVWILGKEYNALTEKDEILSDVTSRLWFTYRKNFPPIGGTGPTSDTGWGCMLRCGQMILGEALVCRHLGRDWRWARDQKQREEYISILNAFIDKKDSYYSIHQIAQMGVGEGKPIGQWYGPNTVAQVLKKLAVFDTWSRLVVHVAMDNTVVIEEIKRLCMPWLDIAGEAEGMGELNGCLEGACALAEEETALWKPLVLLIPLRLGLSDINEAYIETLKQCFMLPQSLGVIGGKPNSAHYFIGYVGEELIYLDPHTTQPAVEPCEDSQVPDETYHCQHPPCRMHICELDPSIAAGFFCRTEDEFDDWCMRLRRLSCKRGGLPMFELVDSQPSHMVSVDALNLTPDFSDSDRLERFFDSEDEEFEILSL
;
A
#
# COMPACT_ATOMS: atom_id res chain seq x y z
N MET A 1 23.31 19.98 12.20
CA MET A 1 22.04 19.27 12.47
C MET A 1 21.24 20.18 13.35
N ASP A 2 20.04 20.55 12.93
CA ASP A 2 19.19 21.51 13.65
C ASP A 2 18.41 20.80 14.77
N ALA A 3 18.22 21.46 15.91
CA ALA A 3 17.59 20.84 17.10
C ALA A 3 16.13 20.40 16.85
N ALA A 4 15.43 21.06 15.91
CA ALA A 4 14.07 20.72 15.51
C ALA A 4 13.96 19.41 14.70
N THR A 5 15.05 18.92 14.11
CA THR A 5 15.04 17.67 13.33
C THR A 5 15.08 16.43 14.24
N LEU A 6 15.62 16.55 15.45
CA LEU A 6 15.73 15.44 16.41
C LEU A 6 14.40 15.11 17.11
N THR A 7 13.46 16.05 17.18
CA THR A 7 12.16 15.82 17.85
C THR A 7 11.26 14.85 17.08
N TYR A 8 11.53 14.62 15.79
CA TYR A 8 10.76 13.70 14.94
C TYR A 8 11.43 12.32 14.79
N ASP A 9 12.60 12.10 15.42
CA ASP A 9 13.35 10.84 15.43
C ASP A 9 12.92 10.02 16.66
N THR A 10 11.62 9.78 16.83
CA THR A 10 11.03 9.18 18.04
C THR A 10 11.47 7.74 18.24
N LEU A 11 11.67 6.99 17.16
CA LEU A 11 12.11 5.59 17.20
C LEU A 11 13.51 5.43 17.80
N ARG A 12 14.38 6.44 17.63
CA ARG A 12 15.75 6.42 18.17
C ARG A 12 15.78 6.35 19.71
N PHE A 13 14.73 6.84 20.36
CA PHE A 13 14.59 6.84 21.82
C PHE A 13 13.54 5.84 22.32
N GLY A 14 13.00 5.00 21.43
CA GLY A 14 12.03 3.97 21.79
C GLY A 14 12.66 2.87 22.63
N GLU A 15 11.93 2.41 23.65
CA GLU A 15 12.25 1.16 24.34
C GLU A 15 11.69 0.00 23.52
N PHE A 16 12.56 -0.94 23.14
CA PHE A 16 12.15 -2.12 22.39
C PHE A 16 11.99 -3.29 23.35
N GLU A 17 10.74 -3.68 23.58
CA GLU A 17 10.45 -4.91 24.28
C GLU A 17 10.56 -6.11 23.34
N ASP A 18 11.09 -7.22 23.86
CA ASP A 18 11.02 -8.50 23.16
C ASP A 18 9.56 -8.92 22.90
N PHE A 19 9.37 -9.84 21.95
CA PHE A 19 8.07 -10.42 21.67
C PHE A 19 7.49 -11.09 22.93
N PRO A 20 6.20 -10.89 23.26
CA PRO A 20 5.62 -11.44 24.47
C PRO A 20 5.60 -12.97 24.42
N GLU A 21 5.97 -13.63 25.52
CA GLU A 21 5.81 -15.07 25.69
C GLU A 21 4.34 -15.38 25.99
N THR A 22 3.53 -15.51 24.93
CA THR A 22 2.09 -15.75 25.00
C THR A 22 1.66 -16.97 24.19
N SER A 23 0.54 -17.58 24.58
CA SER A 23 -0.13 -18.62 23.80
C SER A 23 -1.00 -18.06 22.67
N GLU A 24 -1.23 -16.75 22.65
CA GLU A 24 -1.98 -16.08 21.58
C GLU A 24 -1.22 -16.20 20.24
N PRO A 25 -1.92 -16.46 19.12
CA PRO A 25 -1.29 -16.55 17.82
C PRO A 25 -0.78 -15.18 17.38
N VAL A 26 0.40 -15.18 16.75
CA VAL A 26 1.00 -14.00 16.13
C VAL A 26 0.68 -14.04 14.66
N TRP A 27 -0.06 -13.04 14.17
CA TRP A 27 -0.38 -12.93 12.75
C TRP A 27 0.47 -11.86 12.11
N ILE A 28 1.16 -12.20 11.01
CA ILE A 28 1.90 -11.25 10.19
C ILE A 28 1.52 -11.48 8.73
N LEU A 29 0.84 -10.52 8.12
CA LEU A 29 0.50 -10.49 6.69
C LEU A 29 0.01 -11.85 6.15
N GLY A 30 -1.07 -12.38 6.72
CA GLY A 30 -1.70 -13.63 6.30
C GLY A 30 -1.06 -14.92 6.83
N LYS A 31 0.03 -14.84 7.61
CA LYS A 31 0.69 -15.99 8.24
C LYS A 31 0.51 -16.00 9.74
N GLU A 32 0.16 -17.16 10.27
CA GLU A 32 0.06 -17.45 11.70
C GLU A 32 1.38 -18.04 12.20
N TYR A 33 1.81 -17.58 13.38
CA TYR A 33 2.98 -18.09 14.09
C TYR A 33 2.67 -18.27 15.58
N ASN A 34 3.43 -19.14 16.23
CA ASN A 34 3.40 -19.34 17.68
C ASN A 34 4.58 -18.65 18.36
N ALA A 35 4.31 -17.66 19.23
CA ALA A 35 5.35 -16.88 19.91
C ALA A 35 6.30 -17.71 20.80
N LEU A 36 5.88 -18.89 21.27
CA LEU A 36 6.68 -19.75 22.15
C LEU A 36 7.64 -20.67 21.38
N THR A 37 7.30 -21.02 20.14
CA THR A 37 8.07 -22.01 19.36
C THR A 37 8.69 -21.47 18.08
N GLU A 38 8.18 -20.36 17.55
CA GLU A 38 8.53 -19.83 16.22
C GLU A 38 9.06 -18.38 16.28
N LYS A 39 9.76 -18.03 17.36
CA LYS A 39 10.29 -16.67 17.59
C LYS A 39 11.26 -16.24 16.49
N ASP A 40 12.13 -17.13 16.03
CA ASP A 40 13.10 -16.83 14.98
C ASP A 40 12.43 -16.63 13.61
N GLU A 41 11.36 -17.38 13.32
CA GLU A 41 10.54 -17.24 12.12
C GLU A 41 9.76 -15.93 12.11
N ILE A 42 9.19 -15.53 13.26
CA ILE A 42 8.54 -14.23 13.45
C ILE A 42 9.53 -13.10 13.15
N LEU A 43 10.70 -13.13 13.81
CA LEU A 43 11.73 -12.10 13.62
C LEU A 43 12.25 -12.08 12.18
N SER A 44 12.45 -13.25 11.57
CA SER A 44 12.85 -13.36 10.17
C SER A 44 11.81 -12.76 9.23
N ASP A 45 10.52 -13.01 9.45
CA ASP A 45 9.46 -12.47 8.61
C ASP A 45 9.37 -10.94 8.70
N VAL A 46 9.39 -10.39 9.92
CA VAL A 46 9.38 -8.93 10.15
C VAL A 46 10.64 -8.28 9.55
N THR A 47 11.83 -8.81 9.83
CA THR A 47 13.10 -8.26 9.32
C THR A 47 13.15 -8.31 7.79
N SER A 48 12.50 -9.30 7.17
CA SER A 48 12.46 -9.43 5.71
C SER A 48 11.62 -8.37 5.01
N ARG A 49 10.73 -7.69 5.72
CA ARG A 49 9.92 -6.62 5.12
C ARG A 49 10.81 -5.43 4.78
N LEU A 50 10.53 -4.81 3.62
CA LEU A 50 11.21 -3.57 3.24
C LEU A 50 10.79 -2.45 4.18
N TRP A 51 11.76 -1.86 4.85
CA TRP A 51 11.58 -0.83 5.86
C TRP A 51 12.10 0.51 5.34
N PHE A 52 11.17 1.44 5.10
CA PHE A 52 11.50 2.77 4.64
C PHE A 52 11.31 3.77 5.78
N THR A 53 12.36 4.51 6.08
CA THR A 53 12.39 5.51 7.15
C THR A 53 12.64 6.88 6.57
N TYR A 54 12.59 7.92 7.42
CA TYR A 54 13.14 9.22 7.04
C TYR A 54 14.57 9.10 6.51
N ARG A 55 14.86 9.87 5.46
CA ARG A 55 16.17 9.96 4.84
C ARG A 55 16.64 11.41 4.82
N LYS A 56 17.96 11.58 4.78
CA LYS A 56 18.62 12.89 4.65
C LYS A 56 19.76 12.83 3.64
N ASN A 57 20.09 13.98 3.09
CA ASN A 57 21.15 14.16 2.08
C ASN A 57 20.85 13.49 0.73
N PHE A 58 19.57 13.23 0.42
CA PHE A 58 19.18 12.89 -0.95
C PHE A 58 19.16 14.14 -1.84
N PRO A 59 19.22 14.01 -3.18
CA PRO A 59 19.15 15.15 -4.10
C PRO A 59 17.90 16.03 -3.86
N PRO A 60 17.97 17.37 -3.98
CA PRO A 60 16.82 18.23 -3.70
C PRO A 60 15.57 17.87 -4.52
N ILE A 61 14.42 17.71 -3.87
CA ILE A 61 13.13 17.45 -4.56
C ILE A 61 12.78 18.67 -5.43
N GLY A 62 12.50 18.46 -6.72
CA GLY A 62 12.23 19.56 -7.66
C GLY A 62 13.42 20.51 -7.90
N GLY A 63 14.65 20.11 -7.52
CA GLY A 63 15.88 20.90 -7.71
C GLY A 63 16.16 21.95 -6.63
N THR A 64 15.12 22.44 -5.94
CA THR A 64 15.26 23.46 -4.87
C THR A 64 14.52 23.13 -3.58
N GLY A 65 13.76 22.03 -3.56
CA GLY A 65 12.99 21.59 -2.40
C GLY A 65 13.82 20.88 -1.34
N PRO A 66 13.17 20.18 -0.40
CA PRO A 66 13.85 19.50 0.71
C PRO A 66 14.88 18.47 0.24
N THR A 67 15.93 18.30 1.03
CA THR A 67 16.94 17.22 0.94
C THR A 67 16.82 16.23 2.09
N SER A 68 15.71 16.29 2.82
CA SER A 68 15.35 15.43 3.94
C SER A 68 13.83 15.40 4.05
N ASP A 69 13.26 14.23 4.34
CA ASP A 69 11.83 14.07 4.58
C ASP A 69 11.44 13.99 6.06
N THR A 70 12.43 14.17 6.95
CA THR A 70 12.24 14.16 8.39
C THR A 70 11.17 15.16 8.82
N GLY A 71 10.20 14.66 9.56
CA GLY A 71 9.12 15.45 10.14
C GLY A 71 7.93 15.68 9.23
N TRP A 72 7.93 15.20 7.97
CA TRP A 72 6.75 15.33 7.10
C TRP A 72 6.47 14.10 6.22
N GLY A 73 7.49 13.29 5.92
CA GLY A 73 7.38 12.16 4.99
C GLY A 73 6.80 10.86 5.56
N CYS A 74 6.39 10.77 6.83
CA CYS A 74 6.13 9.46 7.46
C CYS A 74 5.04 8.66 6.75
N MET A 75 3.91 9.29 6.37
CA MET A 75 2.87 8.58 5.61
C MET A 75 3.34 8.16 4.22
N LEU A 76 4.21 8.96 3.58
CA LEU A 76 4.80 8.60 2.28
C LEU A 76 5.68 7.36 2.43
N ARG A 77 6.46 7.27 3.52
CA ARG A 77 7.26 6.08 3.86
C ARG A 77 6.38 4.85 4.15
N CYS A 78 5.28 5.01 4.87
CA CYS A 78 4.29 3.93 5.06
C CYS A 78 3.71 3.46 3.72
N GLY A 79 3.39 4.40 2.82
CA GLY A 79 2.99 4.09 1.44
C GLY A 79 4.05 3.31 0.66
N GLN A 80 5.32 3.69 0.79
CA GLN A 80 6.43 2.92 0.21
C GLN A 80 6.51 1.51 0.78
N MET A 81 6.32 1.33 2.08
CA MET A 81 6.40 0.01 2.72
C MET A 81 5.28 -0.92 2.26
N ILE A 82 4.03 -0.46 2.24
CA ILE A 82 2.90 -1.29 1.82
C ILE A 82 2.95 -1.65 0.32
N LEU A 83 3.39 -0.73 -0.55
CA LEU A 83 3.61 -1.04 -1.96
C LEU A 83 4.85 -1.91 -2.17
N GLY A 84 5.91 -1.68 -1.39
CA GLY A 84 7.11 -2.52 -1.37
C GLY A 84 6.77 -3.96 -1.03
N GLU A 85 5.89 -4.18 -0.06
CA GLU A 85 5.37 -5.50 0.27
C GLU A 85 4.60 -6.13 -0.90
N ALA A 86 3.78 -5.37 -1.61
CA ALA A 86 3.09 -5.85 -2.80
C ALA A 86 4.07 -6.27 -3.91
N LEU A 87 5.13 -5.51 -4.12
CA LEU A 87 6.17 -5.82 -5.09
C LEU A 87 7.00 -7.05 -4.69
N VAL A 88 7.31 -7.20 -3.40
CA VAL A 88 7.92 -8.43 -2.86
C VAL A 88 6.99 -9.62 -3.11
N CYS A 89 5.71 -9.50 -2.78
CA CYS A 89 4.73 -10.54 -3.06
C CYS A 89 4.62 -10.84 -4.55
N ARG A 90 4.70 -9.84 -5.44
CA ARG A 90 4.61 -10.01 -6.90
C ARG A 90 5.81 -10.72 -7.50
N HIS A 91 7.03 -10.35 -7.11
CA HIS A 91 8.26 -10.78 -7.80
C HIS A 91 9.05 -11.84 -7.05
N LEU A 92 8.97 -11.87 -5.71
CA LEU A 92 9.71 -12.81 -4.87
C LEU A 92 8.80 -13.86 -4.20
N GLY A 93 7.53 -13.49 -3.98
CA GLY A 93 6.53 -14.30 -3.27
C GLY A 93 6.55 -14.07 -1.75
N ARG A 94 5.39 -14.28 -1.11
CA ARG A 94 5.20 -14.05 0.35
C ARG A 94 6.13 -14.88 1.24
N ASP A 95 6.56 -16.05 0.77
CA ASP A 95 7.49 -16.95 1.47
C ASP A 95 8.95 -16.51 1.41
N TRP A 96 9.29 -15.54 0.57
CA TRP A 96 10.65 -15.02 0.51
C TRP A 96 11.05 -14.38 1.85
N ARG A 97 12.31 -14.60 2.24
CA ARG A 97 12.94 -14.03 3.43
C ARG A 97 14.27 -13.40 3.05
N TRP A 98 14.56 -12.25 3.65
CA TRP A 98 15.85 -11.59 3.55
C TRP A 98 16.85 -12.27 4.48
N ALA A 99 18.09 -12.37 4.02
CA ALA A 99 19.21 -12.85 4.82
C ALA A 99 20.39 -11.89 4.67
N ARG A 100 20.92 -11.42 5.81
CA ARG A 100 22.09 -10.55 5.85
C ARG A 100 23.30 -11.24 5.21
N ASP A 101 24.16 -10.46 4.56
CA ASP A 101 25.43 -10.89 3.99
C ASP A 101 25.32 -11.97 2.90
N GLN A 102 24.11 -12.18 2.37
CA GLN A 102 23.86 -13.06 1.23
C GLN A 102 23.67 -12.27 -0.05
N LYS A 103 24.08 -12.88 -1.18
CA LYS A 103 23.79 -12.31 -2.49
C LYS A 103 22.28 -12.35 -2.73
N GLN A 104 21.67 -11.18 -2.82
CA GLN A 104 20.25 -11.06 -3.08
C GLN A 104 19.92 -11.37 -4.55
N ARG A 105 18.66 -11.74 -4.80
CA ARG A 105 18.13 -11.96 -6.15
C ARG A 105 18.07 -10.65 -6.94
N GLU A 106 18.18 -10.71 -8.26
CA GLU A 106 18.14 -9.51 -9.11
C GLU A 106 16.80 -8.80 -9.03
N GLU A 107 15.71 -9.55 -8.86
CA GLU A 107 14.36 -9.03 -8.66
C GLU A 107 14.27 -8.24 -7.35
N TYR A 108 14.92 -8.70 -6.26
CA TYR A 108 14.98 -7.96 -5.00
C TYR A 108 15.68 -6.61 -5.18
N ILE A 109 16.84 -6.61 -5.85
CA ILE A 109 17.61 -5.39 -6.11
C ILE A 109 16.77 -4.42 -6.95
N SER A 110 16.04 -4.94 -7.95
CA SER A 110 15.14 -4.14 -8.80
C SER A 110 13.98 -3.53 -8.02
N ILE A 111 13.37 -4.29 -7.09
CA ILE A 111 12.35 -3.76 -6.18
C ILE A 111 12.94 -2.63 -5.34
N LEU A 112 14.06 -2.87 -4.65
CA LEU A 112 14.66 -1.85 -3.77
C LEU A 112 15.04 -0.59 -4.54
N ASN A 113 15.60 -0.74 -5.75
CA ASN A 113 15.93 0.37 -6.64
C ASN A 113 14.71 1.22 -7.03
N ALA A 114 13.50 0.67 -7.04
CA ALA A 114 12.28 1.43 -7.31
C ALA A 114 11.95 2.44 -6.19
N PHE A 115 12.52 2.30 -4.98
CA PHE A 115 12.23 3.13 -3.80
C PHE A 115 13.39 4.02 -3.33
N ILE A 116 14.58 3.87 -3.91
CA ILE A 116 15.74 4.71 -3.57
C ILE A 116 15.38 6.19 -3.72
N ASP A 117 15.93 7.04 -2.83
CA ASP A 117 15.63 8.48 -2.77
C ASP A 117 16.29 9.26 -3.92
N LYS A 118 15.96 8.87 -5.15
CA LYS A 118 16.37 9.53 -6.39
C LYS A 118 15.18 9.65 -7.33
N LYS A 119 15.15 10.75 -8.09
CA LYS A 119 14.04 11.08 -8.98
C LYS A 119 13.78 10.07 -10.11
N ASP A 120 14.75 9.23 -10.45
CA ASP A 120 14.64 8.19 -11.49
C ASP A 120 14.02 6.89 -10.97
N SER A 121 13.94 6.70 -9.65
CA SER A 121 13.23 5.59 -9.01
C SER A 121 11.72 5.84 -8.98
N TYR A 122 10.93 4.87 -9.48
CA TYR A 122 9.48 4.97 -9.69
C TYR A 122 8.70 5.47 -8.47
N TYR A 123 9.02 4.92 -7.30
CA TYR A 123 8.32 5.14 -6.03
C TYR A 123 9.22 5.84 -5.01
N SER A 124 10.19 6.63 -5.48
CA SER A 124 11.02 7.48 -4.62
C SER A 124 10.20 8.51 -3.86
N ILE A 125 10.74 9.00 -2.75
CA ILE A 125 10.16 10.14 -2.02
C ILE A 125 9.97 11.36 -2.94
N HIS A 126 10.84 11.53 -3.94
CA HIS A 126 10.75 12.57 -4.96
C HIS A 126 9.50 12.42 -5.81
N GLN A 127 9.29 11.24 -6.38
CA GLN A 127 8.14 10.97 -7.25
C GLN A 127 6.82 11.03 -6.48
N ILE A 128 6.78 10.48 -5.25
CA ILE A 128 5.60 10.53 -4.40
C ILE A 128 5.25 11.97 -4.03
N ALA A 129 6.21 12.76 -3.54
CA ALA A 129 5.96 14.14 -3.15
C ALA A 129 5.59 15.03 -4.36
N GLN A 130 6.19 14.80 -5.52
CA GLN A 130 5.91 15.56 -6.74
C GLN A 130 4.52 15.20 -7.31
N MET A 131 4.15 13.92 -7.28
CA MET A 131 2.84 13.46 -7.75
C MET A 131 1.71 13.96 -6.86
N GLY A 132 1.91 14.03 -5.54
CA GLY A 132 0.88 14.54 -4.63
C GLY A 132 0.63 16.05 -4.75
N VAL A 133 1.48 16.83 -5.44
CA VAL A 133 1.11 18.19 -5.87
C VAL A 133 -0.13 18.16 -6.75
N GLY A 134 -0.28 17.13 -7.60
CA GLY A 134 -1.49 16.90 -8.39
C GLY A 134 -2.72 16.50 -7.57
N GLU A 135 -2.54 16.10 -6.32
CA GLU A 135 -3.61 15.84 -5.32
C GLU A 135 -3.85 17.06 -4.41
N GLY A 136 -3.33 18.24 -4.76
CA GLY A 136 -3.44 19.44 -3.94
C GLY A 136 -2.58 19.44 -2.67
N LYS A 137 -1.58 18.55 -2.57
CA LYS A 137 -0.63 18.52 -1.43
C LYS A 137 0.75 19.07 -1.83
N PRO A 138 1.14 20.27 -1.38
CA PRO A 138 2.49 20.79 -1.58
C PRO A 138 3.58 19.87 -1.02
N ILE A 139 4.76 19.94 -1.64
CA ILE A 139 5.95 19.23 -1.15
C ILE A 139 6.27 19.69 0.27
N GLY A 140 6.47 18.75 1.19
CA GLY A 140 6.70 19.04 2.61
C GLY A 140 5.46 18.94 3.49
N GLN A 141 4.27 18.72 2.92
CA GLN A 141 3.05 18.47 3.69
C GLN A 141 2.87 16.98 4.01
N TRP A 142 2.32 16.69 5.19
CA TRP A 142 1.90 15.34 5.58
C TRP A 142 0.67 14.89 4.79
N TYR A 143 0.60 13.60 4.46
CA TYR A 143 -0.52 12.99 3.71
C TYR A 143 -1.36 12.11 4.63
N GLY A 144 -2.67 12.04 4.38
CA GLY A 144 -3.51 10.97 4.90
C GLY A 144 -3.38 9.67 4.08
N PRO A 145 -3.90 8.53 4.59
CA PRO A 145 -3.85 7.24 3.90
C PRO A 145 -4.44 7.24 2.50
N ASN A 146 -5.59 7.92 2.28
CA ASN A 146 -6.20 8.03 0.95
C ASN A 146 -5.28 8.75 -0.05
N THR A 147 -4.71 9.90 0.32
CA THR A 147 -3.87 10.68 -0.60
C THR A 147 -2.64 9.90 -1.05
N VAL A 148 -1.97 9.19 -0.14
CA VAL A 148 -0.83 8.37 -0.54
C VAL A 148 -1.26 7.20 -1.43
N ALA A 149 -2.42 6.57 -1.17
CA ALA A 149 -2.96 5.51 -2.01
C ALA A 149 -3.23 5.98 -3.45
N GLN A 150 -3.83 7.17 -3.64
CA GLN A 150 -4.08 7.76 -4.96
C GLN A 150 -2.77 8.09 -5.68
N VAL A 151 -1.77 8.62 -4.97
CA VAL A 151 -0.44 8.88 -5.52
C VAL A 151 0.23 7.59 -6.00
N LEU A 152 0.19 6.51 -5.21
CA LEU A 152 0.75 5.23 -5.60
C LEU A 152 0.03 4.65 -6.82
N LYS A 153 -1.31 4.81 -6.91
CA LYS A 153 -2.09 4.44 -8.09
C LYS A 153 -1.60 5.13 -9.35
N LYS A 154 -1.33 6.44 -9.29
CA LYS A 154 -0.81 7.21 -10.43
C LYS A 154 0.63 6.81 -10.81
N LEU A 155 1.49 6.57 -9.81
CA LEU A 155 2.88 6.18 -10.05
C LEU A 155 3.02 4.78 -10.64
N ALA A 156 2.19 3.83 -10.22
CA ALA A 156 2.23 2.44 -10.70
C ALA A 156 2.00 2.31 -12.22
N VAL A 157 1.37 3.30 -12.87
CA VAL A 157 1.19 3.35 -14.32
C VAL A 157 2.53 3.37 -15.07
N PHE A 158 3.57 3.95 -14.48
CA PHE A 158 4.89 4.07 -15.11
C PHE A 158 5.77 2.82 -14.91
N ASP A 159 5.42 1.94 -13.97
CA ASP A 159 6.15 0.70 -13.70
C ASP A 159 5.67 -0.43 -14.64
N THR A 160 6.22 -0.42 -15.85
CA THR A 160 5.91 -1.42 -16.87
C THR A 160 6.50 -2.79 -16.57
N TRP A 161 7.41 -2.91 -15.60
CA TRP A 161 8.00 -4.18 -15.20
C TRP A 161 7.03 -4.96 -14.29
N SER A 162 6.48 -4.30 -13.28
CA SER A 162 5.55 -4.93 -12.34
C SER A 162 4.14 -5.08 -12.91
N ARG A 163 3.72 -4.16 -13.80
CA ARG A 163 2.41 -4.15 -14.48
C ARG A 163 1.23 -4.27 -13.50
N LEU A 164 1.35 -3.61 -12.34
CA LEU A 164 0.34 -3.65 -11.30
C LEU A 164 -0.90 -2.83 -11.71
N VAL A 165 -2.07 -3.33 -11.33
CA VAL A 165 -3.27 -2.51 -11.21
C VAL A 165 -3.39 -2.12 -9.74
N VAL A 166 -3.37 -0.82 -9.46
CA VAL A 166 -3.67 -0.30 -8.12
C VAL A 166 -5.08 0.26 -8.14
N HIS A 167 -5.99 -0.37 -7.41
CA HIS A 167 -7.36 0.11 -7.24
C HIS A 167 -7.54 0.65 -5.82
N VAL A 168 -8.11 1.85 -5.72
CA VAL A 168 -8.43 2.48 -4.44
C VAL A 168 -9.94 2.50 -4.31
N ALA A 169 -10.48 1.63 -3.45
CA ALA A 169 -11.92 1.50 -3.24
C ALA A 169 -12.40 2.60 -2.29
N MET A 170 -13.27 3.46 -2.80
CA MET A 170 -13.86 4.58 -2.04
C MET A 170 -15.21 4.18 -1.44
N ASP A 171 -15.79 5.05 -0.62
CA ASP A 171 -17.15 4.91 -0.06
C ASP A 171 -17.38 3.58 0.69
N ASN A 172 -16.31 3.07 1.32
CA ASN A 172 -16.29 1.77 2.01
C ASN A 172 -16.88 0.63 1.17
N THR A 173 -16.78 0.69 -0.17
CA THR A 173 -17.43 -0.26 -1.07
C THR A 173 -16.44 -0.77 -2.11
N VAL A 174 -16.33 -2.09 -2.22
CA VAL A 174 -15.50 -2.75 -3.22
C VAL A 174 -16.41 -3.34 -4.30
N VAL A 175 -16.27 -2.85 -5.53
CA VAL A 175 -17.06 -3.29 -6.69
C VAL A 175 -16.29 -4.35 -7.47
N ILE A 176 -16.76 -5.60 -7.42
CA ILE A 176 -16.09 -6.76 -8.03
C ILE A 176 -15.94 -6.57 -9.55
N GLU A 177 -17.01 -6.19 -10.23
CA GLU A 177 -17.00 -6.00 -11.70
C GLU A 177 -15.97 -4.96 -12.14
N GLU A 178 -15.84 -3.85 -11.40
CA GLU A 178 -14.87 -2.80 -11.71
C GLU A 178 -13.44 -3.34 -11.62
N ILE A 179 -13.12 -4.04 -10.53
CA ILE A 179 -11.80 -4.65 -10.33
C ILE A 179 -11.51 -5.66 -11.44
N LYS A 180 -12.47 -6.53 -11.78
CA LYS A 180 -12.31 -7.50 -12.87
C LYS A 180 -12.03 -6.80 -14.20
N ARG A 181 -12.73 -5.71 -14.52
CA ARG A 181 -12.49 -4.91 -15.74
C ARG A 181 -11.10 -4.26 -15.75
N LEU A 182 -10.67 -3.68 -14.63
CA LEU A 182 -9.34 -3.05 -14.51
C LEU A 182 -8.20 -4.05 -14.68
N CYS A 183 -8.34 -5.24 -14.08
CA CYS A 183 -7.33 -6.29 -14.14
C CYS A 183 -7.37 -7.09 -15.45
N MET A 184 -8.50 -7.02 -16.17
CA MET A 184 -8.74 -7.76 -17.41
C MET A 184 -9.26 -6.88 -18.56
N PRO A 185 -8.44 -5.93 -19.06
CA PRO A 185 -8.88 -4.92 -20.03
C PRO A 185 -9.31 -5.48 -21.41
N TRP A 186 -9.04 -6.75 -21.73
CA TRP A 186 -9.53 -7.35 -23.00
C TRP A 186 -11.01 -7.74 -22.96
N LEU A 187 -11.67 -7.80 -21.80
CA LEU A 187 -13.11 -8.07 -21.74
C LEU A 187 -13.93 -7.00 -22.49
N ASP A 188 -13.48 -5.76 -22.47
CA ASP A 188 -14.15 -4.67 -23.20
C ASP A 188 -13.97 -4.82 -24.73
N ILE A 189 -12.83 -5.36 -25.18
CA ILE A 189 -12.53 -5.57 -26.61
C ILE A 189 -13.33 -6.75 -27.18
N ALA A 190 -13.52 -7.81 -26.40
CA ALA A 190 -14.31 -8.97 -26.82
C ALA A 190 -15.80 -8.63 -27.00
N GLY A 191 -16.32 -7.68 -26.23
CA GLY A 191 -17.70 -7.17 -26.37
C GLY A 191 -17.94 -6.34 -27.63
N GLU A 192 -16.91 -5.69 -28.17
CA GLU A 192 -16.99 -4.93 -29.43
C GLU A 192 -16.75 -5.80 -30.68
N ALA A 193 -16.03 -6.91 -30.53
CA ALA A 193 -15.70 -7.82 -31.63
C ALA A 193 -16.89 -8.64 -32.15
N GLU A 194 -17.99 -8.76 -31.40
CA GLU A 194 -19.24 -9.37 -31.91
C GLU A 194 -19.95 -8.52 -32.99
N GLY A 195 -19.43 -7.31 -33.30
CA GLY A 195 -19.98 -6.40 -34.32
C GLY A 195 -19.19 -6.27 -35.63
N MET A 196 -17.98 -6.85 -35.76
CA MET A 196 -17.16 -6.71 -36.98
C MET A 196 -17.03 -8.03 -37.74
N GLY A 197 -17.77 -8.10 -38.84
CA GLY A 197 -17.81 -9.24 -39.76
C GLY A 197 -16.45 -9.63 -40.33
N GLU A 198 -16.39 -10.90 -40.71
CA GLU A 198 -15.31 -11.60 -41.41
C GLU A 198 -14.52 -10.70 -42.38
N LEU A 199 -13.23 -10.50 -42.10
CA LEU A 199 -12.27 -10.13 -43.13
C LEU A 199 -11.10 -11.12 -43.13
N ASN A 200 -11.16 -12.07 -44.07
CA ASN A 200 -10.05 -12.93 -44.47
C ASN A 200 -8.83 -12.10 -44.90
N GLY A 201 -7.65 -12.36 -44.33
CA GLY A 201 -6.42 -11.75 -44.81
C GLY A 201 -5.17 -12.15 -44.02
N CYS A 202 -4.49 -13.19 -44.52
CA CYS A 202 -3.14 -13.66 -44.20
C CYS A 202 -2.17 -12.61 -43.62
N LEU A 203 -1.63 -12.88 -42.42
CA LEU A 203 -0.37 -12.31 -41.94
C LEU A 203 0.47 -13.39 -41.24
N GLU A 204 1.06 -14.27 -42.05
CA GLU A 204 2.24 -15.05 -41.64
C GLU A 204 3.38 -14.07 -41.33
N GLY A 205 3.76 -13.94 -40.06
CA GLY A 205 4.91 -13.11 -39.68
C GLY A 205 5.02 -12.61 -38.23
N ALA A 206 4.11 -12.96 -37.31
CA ALA A 206 4.09 -12.41 -35.95
C ALA A 206 4.38 -13.42 -34.82
N CYS A 207 4.94 -14.60 -35.12
CA CYS A 207 5.13 -15.69 -34.13
C CYS A 207 6.37 -15.55 -33.22
N ALA A 208 6.84 -14.34 -32.90
CA ALA A 208 7.98 -14.16 -31.99
C ALA A 208 7.79 -13.07 -30.90
N LEU A 209 6.63 -12.41 -30.84
CA LEU A 209 6.31 -11.40 -29.81
C LEU A 209 5.06 -11.75 -28.99
N ALA A 210 4.40 -12.88 -29.29
CA ALA A 210 3.11 -13.25 -28.71
C ALA A 210 3.21 -14.05 -27.39
N GLU A 211 4.41 -14.34 -26.87
CA GLU A 211 4.56 -15.12 -25.64
C GLU A 211 4.37 -14.30 -24.34
N GLU A 212 4.39 -12.96 -24.40
CA GLU A 212 4.26 -12.08 -23.20
C GLU A 212 2.88 -11.41 -23.02
N GLU A 213 1.94 -11.64 -23.94
CA GLU A 213 0.61 -11.00 -23.97
C GLU A 213 -0.51 -11.79 -23.28
N THR A 214 -0.22 -12.95 -22.67
CA THR A 214 -1.26 -13.90 -22.20
C THR A 214 -1.50 -13.91 -20.69
N ALA A 215 -1.18 -12.84 -19.95
CA ALA A 215 -1.66 -12.74 -18.58
C ALA A 215 -3.13 -12.31 -18.61
N LEU A 216 -4.03 -13.28 -18.47
CA LEU A 216 -5.47 -13.06 -18.27
C LEU A 216 -5.80 -12.33 -16.95
N TRP A 217 -4.80 -11.82 -16.22
CA TRP A 217 -5.03 -10.96 -15.06
C TRP A 217 -3.80 -10.11 -14.81
N LYS A 218 -3.97 -8.79 -14.69
CA LYS A 218 -2.94 -7.91 -14.15
C LYS A 218 -2.96 -7.98 -12.62
N PRO A 219 -1.83 -8.26 -11.95
CA PRO A 219 -1.77 -8.36 -10.49
C PRO A 219 -2.33 -7.09 -9.82
N LEU A 220 -3.21 -7.31 -8.86
CA LEU A 220 -3.99 -6.27 -8.20
C LEU A 220 -3.35 -5.90 -6.86
N VAL A 221 -3.19 -4.60 -6.63
CA VAL A 221 -3.05 -3.98 -5.31
C VAL A 221 -4.34 -3.25 -5.01
N LEU A 222 -5.11 -3.76 -4.06
CA LEU A 222 -6.35 -3.16 -3.59
C LEU A 222 -6.07 -2.38 -2.31
N LEU A 223 -6.33 -1.08 -2.31
CA LEU A 223 -6.24 -0.21 -1.14
C LEU A 223 -7.64 0.28 -0.79
N ILE A 224 -8.01 0.18 0.48
CA ILE A 224 -9.33 0.59 0.99
C ILE A 224 -9.10 1.61 2.10
N PRO A 225 -9.14 2.92 1.80
CA PRO A 225 -9.13 3.98 2.81
C PRO A 225 -10.40 3.90 3.66
N LEU A 226 -10.26 3.98 4.97
CA LEU A 226 -11.35 3.80 5.93
C LEU A 226 -11.26 4.83 7.06
N ARG A 227 -12.41 5.17 7.62
CA ARG A 227 -12.53 5.93 8.87
C ARG A 227 -13.32 5.12 9.91
N LEU A 228 -12.60 4.48 10.84
CA LEU A 228 -13.18 3.51 11.79
C LEU A 228 -13.74 4.12 13.08
N GLY A 229 -13.88 5.46 13.12
CA GLY A 229 -14.35 6.20 14.29
C GLY A 229 -14.10 7.70 14.17
N LEU A 230 -14.55 8.48 15.16
CA LEU A 230 -14.39 9.93 15.16
C LEU A 230 -13.03 10.37 15.70
N SER A 231 -12.60 9.81 16.83
CA SER A 231 -11.34 10.14 17.48
C SER A 231 -10.53 8.88 17.78
N ASP A 232 -11.23 7.84 18.23
CA ASP A 232 -10.69 6.52 18.49
C ASP A 232 -11.44 5.49 17.63
N ILE A 233 -10.81 4.34 17.38
CA ILE A 233 -11.44 3.21 16.69
C ILE A 233 -12.65 2.70 17.49
N ASN A 234 -13.76 2.43 16.80
CA ASN A 234 -14.90 1.74 17.40
C ASN A 234 -14.56 0.26 17.61
N GLU A 235 -14.70 -0.23 18.85
CA GLU A 235 -14.42 -1.62 19.24
C GLU A 235 -15.12 -2.67 18.34
N ALA A 236 -16.28 -2.32 17.78
CA ALA A 236 -17.02 -3.19 16.87
C ALA A 236 -16.24 -3.56 15.59
N TYR A 237 -15.22 -2.79 15.22
CA TYR A 237 -14.37 -3.03 14.04
C TYR A 237 -13.07 -3.78 14.37
N ILE A 238 -12.70 -3.93 15.65
CA ILE A 238 -11.41 -4.52 16.04
C ILE A 238 -11.27 -5.96 15.52
N GLU A 239 -12.31 -6.77 15.67
CA GLU A 239 -12.28 -8.15 15.20
C GLU A 239 -12.22 -8.24 13.66
N THR A 240 -12.91 -7.33 12.97
CA THR A 240 -12.86 -7.26 11.49
C THR A 240 -11.48 -6.80 11.01
N LEU A 241 -10.84 -5.86 11.72
CA LEU A 241 -9.49 -5.41 11.45
C LEU A 241 -8.46 -6.54 11.65
N LYS A 242 -8.54 -7.27 12.76
CA LYS A 242 -7.70 -8.47 13.01
C LYS A 242 -7.84 -9.47 11.85
N GLN A 243 -9.07 -9.73 11.41
CA GLN A 243 -9.32 -10.65 10.29
C GLN A 243 -8.67 -10.20 8.98
N CYS A 244 -8.56 -8.91 8.70
CA CYS A 244 -7.84 -8.41 7.52
C CYS A 244 -6.36 -8.79 7.52
N PHE A 245 -5.70 -8.88 8.69
CA PHE A 245 -4.32 -9.38 8.81
C PHE A 245 -4.20 -10.89 8.63
N MET A 246 -5.29 -11.64 8.78
CA MET A 246 -5.31 -13.11 8.65
C MET A 246 -5.48 -13.60 7.21
N LEU A 247 -5.86 -12.72 6.28
CA LEU A 247 -6.06 -13.09 4.88
C LEU A 247 -4.71 -13.36 4.19
N PRO A 248 -4.56 -14.42 3.39
CA PRO A 248 -3.34 -14.67 2.61
C PRO A 248 -2.92 -13.50 1.71
N GLN A 249 -3.91 -12.72 1.25
CA GLN A 249 -3.75 -11.54 0.41
C GLN A 249 -3.36 -10.29 1.20
N SER A 250 -3.27 -10.34 2.53
CA SER A 250 -3.06 -9.16 3.36
C SER A 250 -1.72 -8.47 3.07
N LEU A 251 -1.78 -7.18 2.72
CA LEU A 251 -0.62 -6.29 2.71
C LEU A 251 -0.52 -5.50 4.02
N GLY A 252 -1.41 -5.73 4.98
CA GLY A 252 -1.48 -4.98 6.22
C GLY A 252 -2.23 -3.65 6.07
N VAL A 253 -1.91 -2.69 6.94
CA VAL A 253 -2.64 -1.42 7.07
C VAL A 253 -1.64 -0.28 7.24
N ILE A 254 -1.88 0.85 6.58
CA ILE A 254 -1.18 2.11 6.87
C ILE A 254 -2.15 3.06 7.56
N GLY A 255 -1.65 3.83 8.53
CA GLY A 255 -2.49 4.74 9.29
C GLY A 255 -1.69 5.54 10.31
N GLY A 256 -2.40 6.32 11.11
CA GLY A 256 -1.81 7.11 12.19
C GLY A 256 -2.10 8.60 12.07
N LYS A 257 -1.75 9.32 13.15
CA LYS A 257 -1.97 10.76 13.28
C LYS A 257 -1.00 11.53 12.39
N PRO A 258 -1.27 12.83 12.11
CA PRO A 258 -0.29 13.71 11.50
C PRO A 258 1.08 13.57 12.16
N ASN A 259 2.11 13.34 11.33
CA ASN A 259 3.50 13.17 11.75
C ASN A 259 3.79 11.93 12.65
N SER A 260 2.83 11.00 12.79
CA SER A 260 2.96 9.74 13.53
C SER A 260 2.31 8.58 12.76
N ALA A 261 2.74 8.37 11.52
CA ALA A 261 2.21 7.32 10.64
C ALA A 261 3.01 6.02 10.81
N HIS A 262 2.31 4.89 10.79
CA HIS A 262 2.90 3.55 10.94
C HIS A 262 2.39 2.60 9.85
N TYR A 263 3.20 1.59 9.54
CA TYR A 263 2.79 0.47 8.69
C TYR A 263 2.56 -0.77 9.55
N PHE A 264 1.29 -1.06 9.82
CA PHE A 264 0.84 -2.22 10.58
C PHE A 264 0.90 -3.47 9.70
N ILE A 265 1.62 -4.48 10.16
CA ILE A 265 1.88 -5.73 9.42
C ILE A 265 1.18 -6.93 10.04
N GLY A 266 0.60 -6.77 11.23
CA GLY A 266 0.11 -7.90 12.00
C GLY A 266 -0.46 -7.53 13.35
N TYR A 267 -0.79 -8.55 14.14
CA TYR A 267 -1.22 -8.39 15.52
C TYR A 267 -0.87 -9.62 16.38
N VAL A 268 -0.85 -9.43 17.69
CA VAL A 268 -0.80 -10.49 18.72
C VAL A 268 -1.68 -10.08 19.89
N GLY A 269 -2.67 -10.90 20.25
CA GLY A 269 -3.68 -10.53 21.25
C GLY A 269 -4.40 -9.23 20.88
N GLU A 270 -4.26 -8.20 21.72
CA GLU A 270 -4.85 -6.85 21.53
C GLU A 270 -3.82 -5.80 21.08
N GLU A 271 -2.65 -6.23 20.61
CA GLU A 271 -1.60 -5.33 20.13
C GLU A 271 -1.37 -5.49 18.63
N LEU A 272 -1.27 -4.36 17.91
CA LEU A 272 -0.82 -4.32 16.53
C LEU A 272 0.70 -4.35 16.47
N ILE A 273 1.23 -5.05 15.48
CA ILE A 273 2.67 -5.10 15.16
C ILE A 273 2.91 -4.19 13.96
N TYR A 274 3.90 -3.31 14.04
CA TYR A 274 4.14 -2.33 12.98
C TYR A 274 5.63 -2.03 12.73
N LEU A 275 5.87 -1.48 11.53
CA LEU A 275 7.13 -0.87 11.13
C LEU A 275 7.02 0.65 11.24
N ASP A 276 8.01 1.25 11.89
CA ASP A 276 8.01 2.67 12.24
C ASP A 276 9.00 3.45 11.34
N PRO A 277 8.56 4.45 10.56
CA PRO A 277 9.43 5.23 9.70
C PRO A 277 10.19 6.37 10.41
N HIS A 278 9.93 6.64 11.70
CA HIS A 278 10.42 7.81 12.44
C HIS A 278 11.87 7.66 12.93
N THR A 279 12.76 7.26 12.01
CA THR A 279 14.19 7.43 12.18
C THR A 279 14.90 7.97 10.96
N THR A 280 15.81 8.93 11.16
CA THR A 280 16.46 9.63 10.04
C THR A 280 17.81 9.02 9.69
N GLN A 281 17.82 8.23 8.63
CA GLN A 281 19.00 7.57 8.09
C GLN A 281 19.62 8.38 6.92
N PRO A 282 20.92 8.29 6.64
CA PRO A 282 21.49 8.86 5.41
C PRO A 282 20.89 8.20 4.16
N ALA A 283 20.68 8.97 3.08
CA ALA A 283 20.34 8.40 1.78
C ALA A 283 21.42 7.42 1.29
N VAL A 284 21.00 6.31 0.67
CA VAL A 284 21.92 5.29 0.14
C VAL A 284 22.16 5.55 -1.34
N GLU A 285 23.44 5.54 -1.73
CA GLU A 285 23.86 5.59 -3.13
C GLU A 285 24.09 4.15 -3.63
N PRO A 286 23.45 3.73 -4.73
CA PRO A 286 23.76 2.45 -5.37
C PRO A 286 25.24 2.37 -5.76
N CYS A 287 25.85 1.21 -5.57
CA CYS A 287 27.21 0.93 -6.01
C CYS A 287 27.27 0.76 -7.54
N GLU A 288 28.47 0.88 -8.13
CA GLU A 288 28.70 0.76 -9.57
C GLU A 288 28.18 -0.56 -10.17
N ASP A 289 28.15 -1.64 -9.38
CA ASP A 289 27.65 -2.97 -9.78
C ASP A 289 26.12 -3.15 -9.60
N SER A 290 25.36 -2.05 -9.47
CA SER A 290 23.92 -2.04 -9.19
C SER A 290 23.51 -2.69 -7.86
N GLN A 291 24.46 -3.10 -7.03
CA GLN A 291 24.20 -3.53 -5.66
C GLN A 291 23.96 -2.31 -4.77
N VAL A 292 22.97 -2.40 -3.89
CA VAL A 292 22.65 -1.35 -2.92
C VAL A 292 22.95 -1.90 -1.53
N PRO A 293 23.71 -1.19 -0.67
CA PRO A 293 23.79 -1.50 0.75
C PRO A 293 22.37 -1.49 1.37
N ASP A 294 21.84 -2.68 1.65
CA ASP A 294 20.42 -2.89 1.93
C ASP A 294 20.07 -2.98 3.42
N GLU A 295 21.07 -3.09 4.29
CA GLU A 295 20.90 -3.28 5.75
C GLU A 295 19.96 -2.24 6.38
N THR A 296 20.03 -0.98 5.91
CA THR A 296 19.21 0.14 6.42
C THR A 296 17.75 0.09 5.96
N TYR A 297 17.41 -0.82 5.05
CA TYR A 297 16.07 -1.07 4.53
C TYR A 297 15.43 -2.32 5.15
N HIS A 298 16.04 -2.88 6.19
CA HIS A 298 15.51 -4.02 6.94
C HIS A 298 15.52 -3.67 8.42
N CYS A 299 14.35 -3.74 9.06
CA CYS A 299 14.18 -3.44 10.48
C CYS A 299 14.74 -4.58 11.34
N GLN A 300 15.85 -4.32 12.05
CA GLN A 300 16.58 -5.35 12.80
C GLN A 300 16.42 -5.23 14.32
N HIS A 301 15.70 -4.22 14.81
CA HIS A 301 15.28 -4.14 16.20
C HIS A 301 14.01 -4.97 16.43
N PRO A 302 13.67 -5.31 17.69
CA PRO A 302 12.42 -5.98 18.00
C PRO A 302 11.21 -5.24 17.38
N PRO A 303 10.19 -5.96 16.88
CA PRO A 303 9.04 -5.34 16.22
C PRO A 303 8.28 -4.42 17.19
N CYS A 304 7.91 -3.23 16.71
CA CYS A 304 7.14 -2.28 17.50
C CYS A 304 5.71 -2.81 17.70
N ARG A 305 5.16 -2.59 18.89
CA ARG A 305 3.81 -3.00 19.29
C ARG A 305 3.05 -1.82 19.90
N MET A 306 1.75 -1.74 19.66
CA MET A 306 0.85 -0.78 20.32
C MET A 306 -0.54 -1.39 20.50
N HIS A 307 -1.27 -0.96 21.52
CA HIS A 307 -2.63 -1.45 21.75
C HIS A 307 -3.56 -1.03 20.60
N ILE A 308 -4.45 -1.92 20.15
CA ILE A 308 -5.34 -1.66 19.00
C ILE A 308 -6.19 -0.39 19.22
N CYS A 309 -6.65 -0.15 20.44
CA CYS A 309 -7.45 1.05 20.76
C CYS A 309 -6.68 2.38 20.64
N GLU A 310 -5.36 2.36 20.54
CA GLU A 310 -4.54 3.57 20.31
C GLU A 310 -4.40 3.92 18.82
N LEU A 311 -4.86 3.04 17.93
CA LEU A 311 -4.85 3.24 16.49
C LEU A 311 -5.71 4.46 16.11
N ASP A 312 -5.15 5.37 15.31
CA ASP A 312 -5.94 6.45 14.72
C ASP A 312 -7.01 5.87 13.78
N PRO A 313 -8.26 6.34 13.84
CA PRO A 313 -9.33 5.78 13.01
C PRO A 313 -9.15 6.03 11.51
N SER A 314 -8.25 6.92 11.06
CA SER A 314 -7.91 7.08 9.63
C SER A 314 -6.85 6.06 9.20
N ILE A 315 -7.25 5.11 8.37
CA ILE A 315 -6.38 4.05 7.87
C ILE A 315 -6.58 3.79 6.38
N ALA A 316 -5.70 3.02 5.76
CA ALA A 316 -5.97 2.31 4.51
C ALA A 316 -5.51 0.85 4.65
N ALA A 317 -6.46 -0.08 4.46
CA ALA A 317 -6.18 -1.51 4.42
C ALA A 317 -5.74 -1.93 3.02
N GLY A 318 -4.72 -2.78 2.92
CA GLY A 318 -4.18 -3.23 1.65
C GLY A 318 -4.30 -4.73 1.43
N PHE A 319 -4.57 -5.12 0.18
CA PHE A 319 -4.59 -6.51 -0.26
C PHE A 319 -3.90 -6.68 -1.61
N PHE A 320 -3.23 -7.81 -1.80
CA PHE A 320 -2.58 -8.17 -3.07
C PHE A 320 -3.17 -9.46 -3.61
N CYS A 321 -3.63 -9.42 -4.86
CA CYS A 321 -4.14 -10.57 -5.58
C CYS A 321 -3.37 -10.72 -6.90
N ARG A 322 -2.46 -11.71 -6.95
CA ARG A 322 -1.61 -11.97 -8.11
C ARG A 322 -2.42 -12.48 -9.30
N THR A 323 -3.48 -13.23 -9.05
CA THR A 323 -4.33 -13.87 -10.05
C THR A 323 -5.81 -13.59 -9.77
N GLU A 324 -6.66 -13.85 -10.76
CA GLU A 324 -8.12 -13.79 -10.57
C GLU A 324 -8.59 -14.76 -9.47
N ASP A 325 -8.04 -15.98 -9.43
CA ASP A 325 -8.37 -16.97 -8.40
C ASP A 325 -8.07 -16.47 -6.98
N GLU A 326 -6.95 -15.74 -6.80
CA GLU A 326 -6.61 -15.14 -5.50
C GLU A 326 -7.59 -14.02 -5.11
N PHE A 327 -8.10 -13.26 -6.08
CA PHE A 327 -9.13 -12.25 -5.86
C PHE A 327 -10.50 -12.87 -5.56
N ASP A 328 -10.87 -13.94 -6.24
CA ASP A 328 -12.11 -14.69 -5.98
C ASP A 328 -12.06 -15.37 -4.59
N ASP A 329 -10.90 -15.91 -4.18
CA ASP A 329 -10.68 -16.43 -2.82
C ASP A 329 -10.81 -15.32 -1.76
N TRP A 330 -10.23 -14.14 -2.01
CA TRP A 330 -10.37 -12.97 -1.14
C TRP A 330 -11.85 -12.56 -0.99
N CYS A 331 -12.59 -12.45 -2.09
CA CYS A 331 -14.03 -12.16 -2.10
C CYS A 331 -14.83 -13.20 -1.30
N MET A 332 -14.56 -14.49 -1.51
CA MET A 332 -15.20 -15.58 -0.79
C MET A 332 -14.93 -15.51 0.71
N ARG A 333 -13.69 -15.24 1.13
CA ARG A 333 -13.33 -15.12 2.55
C ARG A 333 -14.05 -13.97 3.21
N LEU A 334 -14.07 -12.79 2.59
CA LEU A 334 -14.79 -11.63 3.12
C LEU A 334 -16.30 -11.88 3.26
N ARG A 335 -16.95 -12.46 2.25
CA ARG A 335 -18.38 -12.83 2.34
C ARG A 335 -18.65 -13.75 3.53
N ARG A 336 -17.73 -14.67 3.84
CA ARG A 336 -17.84 -15.54 5.03
C ARG A 336 -17.65 -14.78 6.34
N LEU A 337 -16.80 -13.76 6.37
CA LEU A 337 -16.59 -12.92 7.55
C LEU A 337 -17.83 -12.07 7.86
N SER A 338 -18.46 -11.48 6.85
CA SER A 338 -19.71 -10.71 6.99
C SER A 338 -20.88 -11.55 7.54
N CYS A 339 -20.83 -12.88 7.42
CA CYS A 339 -21.86 -13.79 7.97
C CYS A 339 -21.61 -14.23 9.42
N LYS A 340 -20.42 -13.98 10.01
CA LYS A 340 -20.12 -14.39 11.38
C LYS A 340 -20.69 -13.39 12.38
N ARG A 341 -21.31 -13.89 13.46
CA ARG A 341 -21.79 -13.06 14.58
C ARG A 341 -20.58 -12.59 15.40
N GLY A 342 -20.34 -11.28 15.50
CA GLY A 342 -19.38 -10.74 16.46
C GLY A 342 -18.71 -9.39 16.12
N GLY A 343 -18.70 -8.98 14.85
CA GLY A 343 -18.11 -7.71 14.41
C GLY A 343 -18.91 -7.02 13.32
N LEU A 344 -18.73 -5.70 13.18
CA LEU A 344 -19.31 -4.92 12.08
C LEU A 344 -18.35 -4.95 10.87
N PRO A 345 -18.86 -5.08 9.64
CA PRO A 345 -18.02 -4.97 8.44
C PRO A 345 -17.42 -3.56 8.35
N MET A 346 -16.14 -3.47 8.01
CA MET A 346 -15.48 -2.16 7.77
C MET A 346 -15.79 -1.61 6.37
N PHE A 347 -16.11 -2.50 5.43
CA PHE A 347 -16.46 -2.18 4.06
C PHE A 347 -17.38 -3.27 3.48
N GLU A 348 -18.12 -2.92 2.44
CA GLU A 348 -19.02 -3.81 1.73
C GLU A 348 -18.40 -4.33 0.42
N LEU A 349 -18.82 -5.52 0.01
CA LEU A 349 -18.41 -6.14 -1.24
C LEU A 349 -19.65 -6.33 -2.12
N VAL A 350 -19.69 -5.65 -3.26
CA VAL A 350 -20.82 -5.67 -4.19
C VAL A 350 -20.39 -6.23 -5.55
N ASP A 351 -21.28 -7.00 -6.19
CA ASP A 351 -20.97 -7.61 -7.50
C ASP A 351 -20.84 -6.54 -8.60
N SER A 352 -21.76 -5.56 -8.62
CA SER A 352 -21.82 -4.47 -9.60
C SER A 352 -22.16 -3.15 -8.93
N GLN A 353 -21.82 -2.03 -9.57
CA GLN A 353 -22.07 -0.70 -9.01
C GLN A 353 -23.58 -0.47 -8.84
N PRO A 354 -24.06 -0.04 -7.66
CA PRO A 354 -25.46 0.30 -7.47
C PRO A 354 -25.85 1.44 -8.41
N SER A 355 -26.97 1.32 -9.11
CA SER A 355 -27.41 2.27 -10.15
C SER A 355 -27.67 3.72 -9.67
N HIS A 356 -27.57 3.98 -8.36
CA HIS A 356 -27.70 5.31 -7.76
C HIS A 356 -26.36 5.96 -7.39
N MET A 357 -25.25 5.22 -7.44
CA MET A 357 -23.91 5.78 -7.24
C MET A 357 -23.35 6.24 -8.59
N VAL A 358 -22.99 7.52 -8.68
CA VAL A 358 -22.38 8.09 -9.89
C VAL A 358 -20.91 7.70 -9.89
N SER A 359 -20.46 7.03 -10.96
CA SER A 359 -19.03 6.77 -11.18
C SER A 359 -18.26 8.09 -11.31
N VAL A 360 -17.26 8.30 -10.45
CA VAL A 360 -16.37 9.47 -10.45
C VAL A 360 -15.57 9.55 -11.76
N ASP A 361 -15.38 8.42 -12.46
CA ASP A 361 -14.66 8.36 -13.73
C ASP A 361 -15.43 8.98 -14.93
N ALA A 362 -16.73 9.28 -14.77
CA ALA A 362 -17.53 9.89 -15.83
C ALA A 362 -17.22 11.39 -16.08
N LEU A 363 -16.35 12.01 -15.28
CA LEU A 363 -15.95 13.42 -15.43
C LEU A 363 -14.62 13.63 -16.19
N ASN A 364 -13.97 12.57 -16.68
CA ASN A 364 -12.73 12.69 -17.48
C ASN A 364 -12.99 13.04 -18.96
N LEU A 365 -13.81 14.05 -19.23
CA LEU A 365 -13.87 14.70 -20.55
C LEU A 365 -13.12 16.03 -20.51
N THR A 366 -11.92 16.01 -21.09
CA THR A 366 -11.07 17.12 -21.57
C THR A 366 -11.05 18.43 -20.76
N PRO A 367 -9.89 18.86 -20.22
CA PRO A 367 -9.81 20.08 -19.43
C PRO A 367 -9.91 21.32 -20.34
N ASP A 368 -11.06 21.99 -20.29
CA ASP A 368 -11.16 23.40 -20.66
C ASP A 368 -10.89 24.27 -19.42
N PHE A 369 -10.05 25.29 -19.60
CA PHE A 369 -9.39 26.11 -18.57
C PHE A 369 -10.30 27.00 -17.69
N SER A 370 -11.61 26.70 -17.54
CA SER A 370 -12.55 27.54 -16.80
C SER A 370 -13.24 26.89 -15.60
N ASP A 371 -12.92 25.65 -15.24
CA ASP A 371 -13.65 24.94 -14.16
C ASP A 371 -12.90 24.85 -12.81
N SER A 372 -11.82 25.65 -12.60
CA SER A 372 -11.10 25.66 -11.31
C SER A 372 -12.01 26.00 -10.12
N ASP A 373 -12.98 26.90 -10.32
CA ASP A 373 -13.84 27.39 -9.23
C ASP A 373 -14.94 26.38 -8.82
N ARG A 374 -15.22 25.36 -9.65
CA ARG A 374 -16.12 24.25 -9.27
C ARG A 374 -15.37 23.10 -8.61
N LEU A 375 -14.09 22.93 -8.94
CA LEU A 375 -13.23 21.92 -8.35
C LEU A 375 -12.82 22.31 -6.92
N GLU A 376 -12.56 23.59 -6.65
CA GLU A 376 -12.24 24.08 -5.29
C GLU A 376 -13.34 23.77 -4.27
N ARG A 377 -14.62 23.73 -4.66
CA ARG A 377 -15.71 23.42 -3.71
C ARG A 377 -15.85 21.94 -3.33
N PHE A 378 -15.20 21.02 -4.04
CA PHE A 378 -15.23 19.58 -3.73
C PHE A 378 -13.98 19.09 -2.97
N PHE A 379 -12.89 19.84 -3.02
CA PHE A 379 -11.61 19.44 -2.41
C PHE A 379 -11.22 20.29 -1.18
N ASP A 380 -12.05 21.25 -0.79
CA ASP A 380 -11.83 22.15 0.35
C ASP A 380 -12.59 21.74 1.63
N SER A 381 -13.13 20.52 1.70
CA SER A 381 -13.60 19.93 2.95
C SER A 381 -12.53 18.98 3.52
N GLU A 382 -11.51 19.57 4.13
CA GLU A 382 -10.84 18.89 5.23
C GLU A 382 -11.92 18.48 6.25
N ASP A 383 -12.05 17.17 6.50
CA ASP A 383 -12.79 16.55 7.63
C ASP A 383 -14.33 16.47 7.65
N GLU A 384 -15.11 16.84 6.61
CA GLU A 384 -16.59 16.82 6.71
C GLU A 384 -17.40 15.94 5.74
N GLU A 385 -16.79 15.20 4.80
CA GLU A 385 -17.56 14.32 3.90
C GLU A 385 -17.13 12.85 3.99
N PHE A 386 -17.24 12.28 5.20
CA PHE A 386 -17.33 10.82 5.36
C PHE A 386 -18.77 10.48 5.70
N GLU A 387 -19.38 9.54 4.97
CA GLU A 387 -20.60 8.89 5.45
C GLU A 387 -20.26 8.17 6.75
N ILE A 388 -20.67 8.77 7.87
CA ILE A 388 -20.67 8.11 9.16
C ILE A 388 -21.71 6.98 9.06
N LEU A 389 -21.24 5.73 9.05
CA LEU A 389 -22.11 4.56 9.21
C LEU A 389 -22.87 4.74 10.52
N SER A 390 -24.15 5.11 10.42
CA SER A 390 -25.00 5.40 11.56
C SER A 390 -25.77 4.13 11.95
N LEU A 391 -25.27 3.51 13.03
CA LEU A 391 -25.85 2.49 13.93
C LEU A 391 -26.18 1.10 13.37
#